data_AF-X1UB21-F1
#
_entry.id   AF-X1UB21-F1
#
_cell.length_a   1.000
_cell.length_b   1.000
_cell.length_c   1.000
_cell.angle_alpha   90.00
_cell.angle_beta   90.00
_cell.angle_gamma   90.00
#
_symmetry.space_group_name_H-M   'P 1'
#
loop_
_entity.id
_entity.type
_entity.pdbx_description
1 polymer ?
#
loop_
_entity_poly.entity_id
_entity_poly.type
_entity_poly.pdbx_seq_one_letter_code
_entity_poly.pdbx_strand_id
1 'polypeptide(L)'
;MHDLQENYLLPSFTDAHMHLSLYTLLYSAINLRDCQSIKAVQEKLKKGIGQELIVGWGFDNEQFQEGRMPTREDLDSVSSEIPIFILRFDEHIG
;
A
#
# COMPACT_ATOMS: atom_id res chain seq x y z
N MET A 1 -8.30 -39.58 -18.69
CA MET A 1 -7.29 -39.93 -17.67
C MET A 1 -6.12 -39.00 -17.91
N HIS A 2 -5.72 -38.21 -16.90
CA HIS A 2 -4.55 -37.33 -17.02
C HIS A 2 -3.37 -38.01 -16.32
N ASP A 3 -2.30 -38.23 -17.06
CA ASP A 3 -1.04 -38.76 -16.55
C ASP A 3 -0.21 -37.62 -15.94
N LEU A 4 0.24 -37.81 -14.70
CA LEU A 4 1.05 -36.83 -13.96
C LEU A 4 2.55 -37.04 -14.18
N GLN A 5 2.96 -38.11 -14.88
CA GLN A 5 4.36 -38.51 -15.05
C GLN A 5 5.06 -38.62 -13.66
N GLU A 6 6.24 -38.02 -13.50
CA GLU A 6 6.98 -37.97 -12.22
C GLU A 6 6.57 -36.80 -11.31
N ASN A 7 5.45 -36.15 -11.60
CA ASN A 7 4.96 -35.02 -10.80
C ASN A 7 4.05 -35.47 -9.66
N TYR A 8 3.98 -34.64 -8.63
CA TYR A 8 3.19 -34.89 -7.44
C TYR A 8 1.92 -34.04 -7.44
N LEU A 9 0.80 -34.64 -7.05
CA LEU A 9 -0.44 -33.94 -6.73
C LEU A 9 -0.57 -33.85 -5.21
N LEU A 10 -0.71 -32.62 -4.71
CA LEU A 10 -0.88 -32.32 -3.29
C LEU A 10 -2.24 -31.61 -3.08
N PRO A 11 -2.83 -31.70 -1.87
CA PRO A 11 -3.95 -30.84 -1.51
C PRO A 11 -3.60 -29.36 -1.70
N SER A 12 -4.59 -28.53 -2.05
CA SER A 12 -4.42 -27.09 -2.09
C SER A 12 -4.15 -26.52 -0.69
N PHE A 13 -3.53 -25.34 -0.64
CA PHE A 13 -3.47 -24.57 0.60
C PHE A 13 -4.87 -24.14 1.03
N THR A 14 -5.14 -24.22 2.34
CA THR A 14 -6.37 -23.72 2.96
C THR A 14 -5.97 -22.79 4.09
N ASP A 15 -6.35 -21.52 3.96
CA ASP A 15 -6.19 -20.54 5.03
C ASP A 15 -7.43 -20.57 5.94
N ALA A 16 -7.23 -20.87 7.22
CA ALA A 16 -8.31 -20.99 8.20
C ALA A 16 -8.75 -19.64 8.79
N HIS A 17 -7.95 -18.58 8.65
CA HIS A 17 -8.29 -17.24 9.15
C HIS A 17 -7.55 -16.18 8.34
N MET A 18 -8.27 -15.50 7.46
CA MET A 18 -7.73 -14.39 6.68
C MET A 18 -8.72 -13.23 6.61
N HIS A 19 -8.20 -12.01 6.72
CA HIS A 19 -8.92 -10.78 6.43
C HIS A 19 -8.77 -10.42 4.95
N LEU A 20 -9.39 -11.21 4.06
CA LEU A 20 -9.18 -11.10 2.60
C LEU A 20 -9.48 -9.70 2.07
N SER A 21 -10.57 -9.07 2.50
CA SER A 21 -10.96 -7.73 2.05
C SER A 21 -9.91 -6.67 2.43
N LEU A 22 -9.40 -6.72 3.67
CA LEU A 22 -8.34 -5.82 4.12
C LEU A 22 -7.05 -6.07 3.33
N TYR A 23 -6.67 -7.33 3.15
CA TYR A 23 -5.52 -7.69 2.34
C TYR A 23 -5.63 -7.13 0.93
N THR A 24 -6.79 -7.28 0.26
CA THR A 24 -7.00 -6.72 -1.08
C THR A 24 -6.94 -5.20 -1.11
N LEU A 25 -7.49 -4.52 -0.09
CA LEU A 25 -7.42 -3.07 0.01
C LEU A 25 -5.96 -2.60 0.09
N LEU A 26 -5.19 -3.15 1.02
CA LEU A 26 -3.78 -2.79 1.22
C LEU A 26 -2.91 -3.19 0.02
N TYR A 27 -3.20 -4.32 -0.61
CA TYR A 27 -2.51 -4.77 -1.82
C TYR A 27 -2.81 -3.87 -3.03
N SER A 28 -4.03 -3.34 -3.13
CA SER A 28 -4.42 -2.40 -4.19
C SER A 28 -3.93 -0.97 -3.96
N ALA A 29 -3.54 -0.63 -2.73
CA ALA A 29 -3.03 0.68 -2.38
C ALA A 29 -1.68 0.98 -3.07
N ILE A 30 -1.38 2.26 -3.23
CA ILE A 30 -0.09 2.71 -3.72
C ILE A 30 0.98 2.31 -2.70
N ASN A 31 1.95 1.48 -3.11
CA ASN A 31 3.03 1.03 -2.25
C ASN A 31 4.03 2.15 -1.95
N LEU A 32 4.17 2.48 -0.65
CA LEU A 32 5.04 3.53 -0.11
C LEU A 32 6.24 2.98 0.68
N ARG A 33 6.45 1.66 0.74
CA ARG A 33 7.48 1.02 1.59
C ARG A 33 8.92 1.40 1.27
N ASP A 34 9.18 1.68 0.01
CA ASP A 34 10.48 2.04 -0.56
C ASP A 34 10.69 3.56 -0.63
N CYS A 35 9.76 4.36 -0.09
CA CYS A 35 9.94 5.80 0.00
C CYS A 35 10.92 6.14 1.14
N GLN A 36 11.90 7.01 0.83
CA GLN A 36 12.87 7.54 1.80
C GLN A 36 12.72 9.06 2.00
N SER A 37 11.64 9.64 1.48
CA SER A 37 11.32 11.05 1.66
C SER A 37 9.84 11.31 1.43
N ILE A 38 9.35 12.41 2.00
CA ILE A 38 7.98 12.88 1.79
C ILE A 38 7.76 13.22 0.31
N LYS A 39 8.77 13.78 -0.35
CA LYS A 39 8.73 14.00 -1.79
C LYS A 39 8.55 12.70 -2.59
N ALA A 40 9.22 11.61 -2.20
CA ALA A 40 9.02 10.32 -2.86
C ALA A 40 7.60 9.78 -2.66
N VAL A 41 7.01 9.99 -1.48
CA VAL A 41 5.59 9.66 -1.21
C VAL A 41 4.69 10.46 -2.15
N GLN A 42 4.86 11.79 -2.22
CA GLN A 42 4.07 12.67 -3.07
C GLN A 42 4.11 12.24 -4.55
N GLU A 43 5.30 11.97 -5.09
CA GLU A 43 5.45 11.54 -6.48
C GLU A 43 4.74 10.20 -6.75
N LYS A 44 4.74 9.27 -5.80
CA LYS A 44 4.01 8.01 -5.96
C LYS A 44 2.50 8.20 -5.89
N LEU A 45 2.01 9.05 -5.00
CA LEU A 45 0.59 9.31 -4.83
C LEU A 45 -0.05 9.93 -6.09
N LYS A 46 0.73 10.65 -6.91
CA LYS A 46 0.25 11.16 -8.22
C LYS A 46 -0.26 10.07 -9.18
N LYS A 47 0.10 8.80 -8.97
CA LYS A 47 -0.45 7.67 -9.74
C LYS A 47 -1.96 7.46 -9.50
N GLY A 48 -2.48 8.00 -8.40
CA GLY A 48 -3.90 7.93 -8.04
C GLY A 48 -4.75 9.07 -8.61
N ILE A 49 -4.17 10.03 -9.33
CA ILE A 49 -4.96 11.15 -9.90
C ILE A 49 -6.01 10.62 -10.88
N GLY A 50 -7.26 11.06 -10.68
CA GLY A 50 -8.43 10.58 -11.42
C GLY A 50 -9.21 9.47 -10.71
N GLN A 51 -8.73 8.97 -9.57
CA GLN A 51 -9.52 8.12 -8.68
C GLN A 51 -10.40 8.95 -7.74
N GLU A 52 -11.43 8.34 -7.17
CA GLU A 52 -12.30 8.99 -6.17
C GLU A 52 -11.60 9.15 -4.80
N LEU A 53 -10.65 8.27 -4.50
CA LEU A 53 -9.85 8.26 -3.28
C LEU A 53 -8.47 7.70 -3.61
N ILE A 54 -7.42 8.39 -3.17
CA ILE A 54 -6.04 7.88 -3.27
C ILE A 54 -5.69 7.21 -1.95
N VAL A 55 -5.43 5.91 -1.99
CA VAL A 55 -4.96 5.14 -0.83
C VAL A 55 -3.50 4.77 -1.04
N GLY A 56 -2.64 5.16 -0.11
CA GLY A 56 -1.25 4.71 -0.02
C GLY A 56 -1.02 3.86 1.24
N TRP A 57 -0.06 2.95 1.19
CA TRP A 57 0.26 2.11 2.34
C TRP A 57 1.74 1.78 2.43
N GLY A 58 2.22 1.69 3.67
CA GLY A 58 3.50 1.09 3.99
C GLY A 58 4.62 2.09 4.24
N PHE A 59 4.32 3.39 4.34
CA PHE A 59 5.36 4.37 4.58
C PHE A 59 5.98 4.18 5.98
N ASP A 60 7.28 4.47 6.10
CA ASP A 60 7.99 4.52 7.37
C ASP A 60 8.74 5.84 7.48
N ASN A 61 8.20 6.74 8.31
CA ASN A 61 8.79 8.06 8.55
C ASN A 61 10.16 7.99 9.23
N GLU A 62 10.53 6.87 9.86
CA GLU A 62 11.86 6.70 10.46
C GLU A 62 12.95 6.53 9.38
N GLN A 63 12.56 6.13 8.16
CA GLN A 63 13.43 6.05 7.00
C GLN A 63 13.47 7.35 6.18
N PHE A 64 12.69 8.37 6.56
CA PHE A 64 12.57 9.59 5.79
C PHE A 64 13.71 10.56 6.10
N GLN A 65 14.26 11.17 5.04
CA GLN A 65 15.29 12.20 5.15
C GLN A 65 14.83 13.41 5.98
N GLU A 66 13.53 13.71 5.98
CA GLU A 66 12.94 14.82 6.74
C GLU A 66 12.82 14.53 8.25
N GLY A 67 12.95 13.28 8.69
CA GLY A 67 12.85 12.90 10.11
C GLY A 67 11.49 13.19 10.74
N ARG A 68 10.42 13.27 9.94
CA ARG A 68 9.06 13.58 10.39
C ARG A 68 8.02 12.80 9.58
N MET A 69 6.81 12.69 10.13
CA MET A 69 5.66 12.16 9.39
C MET A 69 5.20 13.14 8.29
N PRO A 70 4.58 12.63 7.21
CA PRO A 70 3.80 13.47 6.30
C PRO A 70 2.71 14.22 7.05
N THR A 71 2.48 15.48 6.69
CA THR A 71 1.34 16.27 7.19
C THR A 71 0.25 16.36 6.14
N ARG A 72 -0.91 16.87 6.56
CA ARG A 72 -2.00 17.24 5.63
C ARG A 72 -1.50 18.15 4.51
N GLU A 73 -0.69 19.16 4.81
CA GLU A 73 -0.15 20.08 3.80
C GLU A 73 0.73 19.36 2.77
N ASP A 74 1.51 18.36 3.19
CA ASP A 74 2.30 17.56 2.25
C ASP A 74 1.41 16.78 1.28
N LEU A 75 0.27 16.25 1.75
CA LEU A 75 -0.71 15.53 0.94
C LEU A 75 -1.53 16.46 0.04
N ASP A 76 -1.96 17.61 0.57
CA ASP A 76 -2.69 18.65 -0.18
C ASP A 76 -1.88 19.15 -1.39
N SER A 77 -0.54 19.10 -1.33
CA SER A 77 0.33 19.43 -2.46
C SER A 77 0.25 18.45 -3.64
N VAL A 78 -0.24 17.21 -3.40
CA VAL A 78 -0.50 16.21 -4.44
C VAL A 78 -1.87 16.46 -5.07
N SER A 79 -2.89 16.66 -4.24
CA SER A 79 -4.24 17.04 -4.67
C SER A 79 -4.98 17.70 -3.51
N SER A 80 -5.63 18.84 -3.77
CA SER A 80 -6.58 19.48 -2.85
C SER A 80 -8.03 19.06 -3.09
N GLU A 81 -8.29 18.33 -4.18
CA GLU A 81 -9.64 17.97 -4.63
C GLU A 81 -9.95 16.49 -4.38
N ILE A 82 -8.97 15.61 -4.64
CA ILE A 82 -9.13 14.17 -4.45
C ILE A 82 -8.69 13.83 -3.02
N PRO A 83 -9.54 13.21 -2.19
CA PRO A 83 -9.14 12.76 -0.86
C PRO A 83 -7.94 11.81 -0.93
N ILE A 84 -7.03 11.95 0.03
CA ILE A 84 -5.83 11.12 0.15
C ILE A 84 -5.79 10.53 1.56
N PHE A 85 -5.64 9.20 1.64
CA PHE A 85 -5.38 8.48 2.88
C PHE A 85 -4.08 7.69 2.73
N ILE A 86 -3.18 7.79 3.71
CA ILE A 86 -1.96 6.99 3.74
C ILE A 86 -1.82 6.27 5.06
N LEU A 87 -1.56 4.96 5.02
CA LEU A 87 -1.40 4.15 6.21
C LEU A 87 0.07 3.78 6.42
N ARG A 88 0.58 4.01 7.64
CA ARG A 88 1.95 3.67 8.05
C ARG A 88 2.19 2.16 7.94
N PHE A 89 3.45 1.75 7.81
CA PHE A 89 3.84 0.34 7.69
C PHE A 89 3.36 -0.56 8.82
N ASP A 90 3.14 0.00 10.02
CA ASP A 90 2.64 -0.72 11.18
C ASP A 90 1.11 -0.87 11.17
N GLU A 91 0.39 -0.18 10.28
CA GLU A 91 -1.08 -0.17 10.18
C GLU A 91 -1.81 0.47 11.38
N HIS A 92 -1.11 1.24 12.22
CA HIS A 92 -1.70 1.88 13.41
C HIS A 92 -1.87 3.41 13.29
N ILE A 93 -1.31 4.03 12.25
CA ILE A 93 -1.31 5.48 12.04
C ILE A 93 -1.63 5.80 10.58
N GLY A 94 -2.59 6.70 10.33
CA GLY A 94 -2.95 7.21 9.01
C GLY A 94 -3.82 8.46 9.07
#